data_AF-A0A818C1G1-F1
#
_entry.id   AF-A0A818C1G1-F1
#
_cell.length_a   1.000
_cell.length_b   1.000
_cell.length_c   1.000
_cell.angle_alpha   90.00
_cell.angle_beta   90.00
_cell.angle_gamma   90.00
#
_symmetry.space_group_name_H-M   'P 1'
#
loop_
_entity.id
_entity.type
_entity.pdbx_description
1 polymer ?
#
loop_
_entity_poly.entity_id
_entity_poly.type
_entity_poly.pdbx_seq_one_letter_code
_entity_poly.pdbx_strand_id
1 'polypeptide(L)' 'MRQNDNCEAGRQTVAAMDILAPGIGEIVGGSQREERMDKLLKRMEEMHIPAEELWWYLDT' A
#
# COMPACT_ATOMS: atom_id res chain seq x y z
N MET A 1 -0.10 -0.52 -0.57
CA MET A 1 0.71 0.43 0.23
C MET A 1 1.92 -0.31 0.75
N ARG A 2 3.09 0.33 0.85
CA ARG A 2 4.31 -0.33 1.32
C ARG A 2 4.13 -0.84 2.75
N GLN A 3 4.41 -2.12 2.99
CA GLN A 3 4.39 -2.70 4.33
C GLN A 3 5.60 -2.25 5.14
N ASN A 4 5.37 -1.83 6.38
CA ASN A 4 6.44 -1.46 7.31
C ASN A 4 7.20 -2.70 7.76
N ASP A 5 8.52 -2.60 7.81
CA ASP A 5 9.39 -3.68 8.28
C ASP A 5 9.47 -3.64 9.82
N ASN A 6 9.79 -4.77 10.46
CA ASN A 6 9.97 -4.90 11.91
C ASN A 6 8.76 -4.44 12.77
N CYS A 7 7.54 -4.64 12.26
CA CYS A 7 6.33 -4.39 13.05
C CYS A 7 6.26 -5.30 14.29
N GLU A 8 5.72 -4.77 15.39
CA GLU A 8 5.37 -5.58 16.56
C GLU A 8 4.33 -6.65 16.16
N ALA A 9 4.39 -7.82 16.82
CA ALA A 9 3.43 -8.89 16.57
C ALA A 9 2.00 -8.41 16.83
N GLY A 10 1.14 -8.52 15.82
CA GLY A 10 -0.26 -8.04 15.88
C GLY A 10 -0.44 -6.54 15.59
N ARG A 11 0.62 -5.82 15.22
CA ARG A 11 0.57 -4.40 14.83
C ARG A 11 1.22 -4.16 13.48
N GLN A 12 0.88 -5.00 12.50
CA GLN A 12 1.32 -4.83 11.13
C GLN A 12 0.73 -3.53 10.56
N THR A 13 1.59 -2.66 10.04
CA THR A 13 1.21 -1.36 9.49
C THR A 13 1.78 -1.15 8.10
N VAL A 14 1.31 -0.10 7.44
CA VAL A 14 1.79 0.35 6.14
C VAL A 14 2.25 1.80 6.23
N ALA A 15 3.11 2.22 5.30
CA ALA A 15 3.56 3.60 5.18
C ALA A 15 2.49 4.46 4.50
N ALA A 16 1.36 4.65 5.18
CA ALA A 16 0.26 5.52 4.79
C ALA A 16 0.25 6.81 5.62
N MET A 17 -0.35 7.86 5.08
CA MET A 17 -0.53 9.15 5.76
C MET A 17 -1.84 9.79 5.30
N ASP A 18 -2.48 10.51 6.22
CA ASP A 18 -3.69 11.29 5.98
C ASP A 18 -3.48 12.72 6.50
N ILE A 19 -3.85 13.72 5.70
CA ILE A 19 -3.89 15.12 6.09
C ILE A 19 -5.33 15.47 6.43
N LEU A 20 -5.57 15.89 7.67
CA LEU A 20 -6.89 16.23 8.18
C LEU A 20 -7.03 17.75 8.35
N ALA A 21 -8.15 18.30 7.88
CA ALA A 21 -8.55 19.68 8.07
C ALA A 21 -9.72 19.81 9.06
N PRO A 22 -9.76 20.88 9.89
CA PRO A 22 -10.85 21.09 10.84
C PRO A 22 -12.23 21.13 10.17
N GLY A 23 -13.20 20.44 10.77
CA GLY A 23 -14.61 20.42 10.33
C GLY A 23 -14.91 19.50 9.13
N ILE A 24 -13.98 19.35 8.18
CA ILE A 24 -14.18 18.55 6.95
C ILE A 24 -13.64 17.12 7.12
N GLY A 25 -12.61 16.93 7.95
CA GLY A 25 -11.94 15.64 8.11
C GLY A 25 -10.78 15.50 7.12
N GLU A 26 -10.64 14.35 6.47
CA GLU A 26 -9.53 14.09 5.54
C GLU A 26 -9.61 14.97 4.29
N ILE A 27 -8.49 15.56 3.90
CA ILE A 27 -8.34 16.34 2.65
C ILE A 27 -7.33 15.73 1.68
N VAL A 28 -6.33 14.98 2.16
CA VAL A 28 -5.34 14.30 1.33
C VAL A 28 -4.93 12.99 1.98
N GLY A 29 -5.06 11.89 1.24
CA GLY A 29 -4.51 10.59 1.60
C GLY A 29 -3.34 10.22 0.70
N GLY A 30 -2.31 9.58 1.27
CA GLY A 30 -1.12 9.16 0.54
C GLY A 30 -0.43 7.96 1.14
N SER A 31 0.47 7.35 0.37
CA SER A 31 1.32 6.27 0.88
C SER A 31 2.57 6.11 0.02
N GLN A 32 3.62 5.57 0.63
CA GLN A 32 4.71 4.98 -0.14
C GLN A 32 4.18 3.77 -0.92
N ARG A 33 4.52 3.71 -2.21
CA ARG A 33 4.16 2.58 -3.08
C ARG A 33 5.03 1.39 -2.73
N GLU A 34 4.48 0.19 -2.81
CA GLU A 34 5.25 -1.02 -2.54
C GLU A 34 6.16 -1.29 -3.74
N GLU A 35 7.43 -0.95 -3.59
CA GLU A 35 8.46 -1.06 -4.62
C GLU A 35 9.04 -2.47 -4.76
N ARG A 36 8.79 -3.35 -3.78
CA ARG A 36 9.34 -4.71 -3.77
C ARG A 36 8.39 -5.65 -4.48
N MET A 37 8.81 -6.15 -5.65
CA MET A 37 7.98 -6.95 -6.56
C MET A 37 7.35 -8.18 -5.90
N ASP A 38 8.10 -8.91 -5.07
CA ASP A 38 7.64 -10.09 -4.34
C ASP A 38 6.49 -9.76 -3.38
N LYS A 39 6.62 -8.68 -2.61
CA LYS A 39 5.57 -8.22 -1.68
C LYS A 39 4.38 -7.62 -2.40
N LEU A 40 4.61 -6.91 -3.51
CA LEU A 40 3.56 -6.35 -4.35
C LEU A 40 2.69 -7.45 -4.96
N LEU A 41 3.30 -8.43 -5.62
CA LEU A 41 2.58 -9.56 -6.23
C LEU A 41 1.81 -10.37 -5.18
N LYS A 42 2.44 -10.66 -4.04
CA LYS A 42 1.76 -11.34 -2.93
C LYS A 42 0.52 -10.57 -2.46
N ARG A 43 0.61 -9.24 -2.36
CA ARG A 43 -0.55 -8.42 -1.98
C ARG A 43 -1.62 -8.39 -3.06
N MET A 44 -1.25 -8.37 -4.33
CA MET A 44 -2.20 -8.47 -5.43
C MET A 44 -2.96 -9.80 -5.37
N GLU A 45 -2.26 -10.91 -5.13
CA GLU A 45 -2.88 -12.23 -4.94
C GLU A 45 -3.85 -12.25 -3.74
N GLU A 46 -3.41 -11.78 -2.57
CA GLU A 46 -4.23 -11.71 -1.34
C GLU A 46 -5.48 -10.84 -1.51
N MET A 47 -5.43 -9.83 -2.38
CA MET A 47 -6.55 -8.93 -2.67
C MET A 47 -7.30 -9.29 -3.95
N HIS A 48 -6.93 -10.40 -4.61
CA HIS A 48 -7.54 -10.89 -5.84
C HIS A 48 -7.49 -9.88 -6.99
N ILE A 49 -6.37 -9.15 -7.11
CA ILE A 49 -6.08 -8.23 -8.20
C ILE A 49 -5.33 -9.00 -9.30
N PRO A 50 -5.87 -9.09 -10.54
CA PRO A 50 -5.20 -9.80 -11.63
C PRO A 50 -3.89 -9.11 -12.03
N ALA A 51 -2.76 -9.81 -11.89
CA ALA A 51 -1.45 -9.25 -12.22
C ALA A 51 -1.26 -9.06 -13.73
N GLU A 52 -1.86 -9.93 -14.54
CA GLU A 52 -1.80 -9.84 -15.99
C GLU A 52 -2.44 -8.55 -16.55
N GLU A 53 -3.45 -8.00 -15.88
CA GLU A 53 -4.11 -6.74 -16.30
C GLU A 53 -3.25 -5.51 -15.98
N LEU A 54 -2.35 -5.63 -15.01
CA LEU A 54 -1.49 -4.56 -14.51
C LEU A 54 -0.02 -4.76 -14.87
N TRP A 55 0.28 -5.56 -15.89
CA TRP A 55 1.66 -5.84 -16.33
C TRP A 55 2.49 -4.56 -16.53
N TRP A 56 1.90 -3.52 -17.12
CA TRP A 56 2.55 -2.23 -17.38
C TRP A 56 2.92 -1.47 -16.10
N TYR A 57 2.21 -1.72 -15.00
CA TYR A 57 2.50 -1.17 -13.68
C TYR A 57 3.55 -1.99 -12.95
N LEU A 58 3.68 -3.28 -13.26
CA LEU A 58 4.71 -4.15 -12.68
C LEU A 58 6.08 -3.97 -13.34
N ASP A 59 6.12 -3.45 -14.57
CA ASP A 59 7.38 -3.15 -15.28
C ASP A 59 8.10 -1.88 -14.79
N THR A 60 7.56 -1.20 -13.76
CA THR A 60 8.11 0.07 -13.21
C THR A 60 9.30 -0.12 -12.28
#